data_AF-N9V0Z4-F1
#
_entry.id   AF-N9V0Z4-F1
#
_cell.length_a   1.000
_cell.length_b   1.000
_cell.length_c   1.000
_cell.angle_alpha   90.00
_cell.angle_beta   90.00
_cell.angle_gamma   90.00
#
_symmetry.space_group_name_H-M   'P 1'
#
loop_
_entity.id
_entity.type
_entity.pdbx_description
1 polymer ?
#
loop_
_entity_poly.entity_id
_entity_poly.type
_entity_poly.pdbx_seq_one_letter_code
_entity_poly.pdbx_strand_id
1 'polypeptide(L)'
;MSYSITFNCFNSMKKPAEYSIAASINSLCYIHEKMQWSHKGKHNISKCGACMTLIGPSNTPFQCTVAGFFSMTSEIVDDDIFENVILLDENFYFKIGNRFNSSADLFVQVTAYSGDCNYHQFASLYLLPSKEETTKFMVLNSNRVIEKVIVGSHDYYQQDDHTFEVPYISVGESISLVALSGELINAVRHETTSPVIQAETKFSSRIYSGCNYSPNRQVFLNGTIQGRNPYIAWDFFQLNSDLSVVVINATADGVIFNATHERTTIVLHYPTSIQMNQHFSEIYLTLEYKGIQNFLMTNIALNNRRDTLKHQDSTYIEENVTTIIYKENDHTLRLRCLFNRSIKTYANIISFSFITDIGTQFILKNATLKHRIDFIQPSCNFSSTDCSFTECTTNNSSLFEEGCVPECGSCRSGYKCSSVGKCELEQNQNTRNCSFLARVVLLCLVIVTIIV
;
A
#
# COMPACT_ATOMS: atom_id res chain seq x y z
N MET A 1 20.64 -11.34 -1.72
CA MET A 1 19.53 -10.56 -2.31
C MET A 1 20.08 -9.77 -3.47
N SER A 2 19.44 -9.88 -4.63
CA SER A 2 19.76 -9.11 -5.83
C SER A 2 18.46 -8.57 -6.41
N TYR A 3 18.51 -7.34 -6.91
CA TYR A 3 17.40 -6.75 -7.65
C TYR A 3 17.89 -6.22 -9.00
N SER A 4 16.99 -6.18 -9.98
CA SER A 4 17.23 -5.54 -11.27
C SER A 4 16.02 -4.73 -11.69
N ILE A 5 16.26 -3.54 -12.24
CA ILE A 5 15.22 -2.75 -12.89
C ILE A 5 14.93 -3.42 -14.23
N THR A 6 13.74 -3.98 -14.37
CA THR A 6 13.33 -4.71 -15.57
C THR A 6 12.78 -3.78 -16.63
N PHE A 7 12.22 -2.65 -16.22
CA PHE A 7 11.80 -1.58 -17.12
C PHE A 7 11.82 -0.21 -16.45
N ASN A 8 12.22 0.83 -17.18
CA ASN A 8 12.24 2.21 -16.73
C ASN A 8 11.33 3.06 -17.65
N CYS A 9 10.25 3.61 -17.10
CA CYS A 9 9.29 4.42 -17.83
C CYS A 9 9.93 5.65 -18.48
N PHE A 10 11.02 6.17 -17.91
CA PHE A 10 11.70 7.37 -18.42
C PHE A 10 12.86 7.08 -19.38
N ASN A 11 13.09 5.81 -19.77
CA ASN A 11 14.27 5.42 -20.56
C ASN A 11 14.37 6.16 -21.91
N SER A 12 13.23 6.51 -22.53
CA SER A 12 13.19 7.22 -23.81
C SER A 12 13.37 8.75 -23.67
N MET A 13 13.53 9.27 -22.45
CA MET A 13 13.65 10.70 -22.17
C MET A 13 15.09 11.08 -21.80
N LYS A 14 15.66 12.06 -22.52
CA LYS A 14 17.03 12.55 -22.23
C LYS A 14 17.13 13.28 -20.89
N LYS A 15 16.06 13.94 -20.45
CA LYS A 15 16.03 14.76 -19.23
C LYS A 15 14.67 14.69 -18.51
N PRO A 16 14.37 13.59 -17.81
CA PRO A 16 13.07 13.38 -17.17
C PRO A 16 12.69 14.50 -16.18
N ALA A 17 13.66 15.02 -15.42
CA ALA A 17 13.45 16.06 -14.42
C ALA A 17 13.00 17.42 -14.99
N GLU A 18 13.23 17.70 -16.28
CA GLU A 18 12.76 18.95 -16.91
C GLU A 18 11.25 18.91 -17.24
N TYR A 19 10.67 17.71 -17.38
CA TYR A 19 9.31 17.53 -17.90
C TYR A 19 8.38 16.77 -16.96
N SER A 20 8.91 16.00 -16.01
CA SER A 20 8.15 15.28 -14.99
C SER A 20 8.39 15.92 -13.62
N ILE A 21 7.32 16.41 -12.99
CA ILE A 21 7.37 16.94 -11.63
C ILE A 21 7.88 15.86 -10.68
N ALA A 22 7.38 14.64 -10.83
CA ALA A 22 7.73 13.55 -9.94
C ALA A 22 9.24 13.28 -9.95
N ALA A 23 9.86 13.32 -11.12
CA ALA A 23 11.31 13.22 -11.30
C ALA A 23 12.04 14.45 -10.76
N SER A 24 11.52 15.67 -10.98
CA SER A 24 12.12 16.91 -10.48
C SER A 24 12.22 16.97 -8.95
N ILE A 25 11.27 16.37 -8.23
CA ILE A 25 11.23 16.40 -6.76
C ILE A 25 11.69 15.08 -6.10
N ASN A 26 12.26 14.15 -6.89
CA ASN A 26 12.68 12.82 -6.44
C ASN A 26 11.57 12.04 -5.70
N SER A 27 10.36 12.05 -6.27
CA SER A 27 9.18 11.30 -5.77
C SER A 27 8.84 10.12 -6.68
N LEU A 28 9.86 9.43 -7.16
CA LEU A 28 9.73 8.26 -8.04
C LEU A 28 9.76 6.97 -7.21
N CYS A 29 8.97 5.98 -7.62
CA CYS A 29 8.98 4.65 -7.02
C CYS A 29 8.97 3.56 -8.09
N TYR A 30 9.48 2.37 -7.75
CA TYR A 30 9.43 1.19 -8.61
C TYR A 30 8.65 0.09 -7.90
N ILE A 31 7.80 -0.60 -8.64
CA ILE A 31 6.98 -1.71 -8.13
C ILE A 31 7.39 -3.02 -8.83
N HIS A 32 6.96 -4.15 -8.27
CA HIS A 32 7.31 -5.45 -8.84
C HIS A 32 6.79 -5.61 -10.29
N GLU A 33 7.55 -6.29 -11.15
CA GLU A 33 7.22 -6.43 -12.58
C GLU A 33 5.91 -7.18 -12.87
N LYS A 34 5.49 -8.10 -11.99
CA LYS A 34 4.17 -8.74 -12.09
C LYS A 34 3.01 -7.74 -12.02
N MET A 35 3.27 -6.54 -11.50
CA MET A 35 2.30 -5.46 -11.35
C MET A 35 2.39 -4.42 -12.47
N GLN A 36 3.16 -4.67 -13.53
CA GLN A 36 3.39 -3.74 -14.64
C GLN A 36 2.10 -3.29 -15.33
N TRP A 37 1.12 -4.18 -15.40
CA TRP A 37 -0.11 -3.98 -16.16
C TRP A 37 -1.34 -4.02 -15.25
N SER A 38 -2.33 -3.18 -15.58
CA SER A 38 -3.73 -3.36 -15.18
C SER A 38 -4.50 -3.92 -16.36
N HIS A 39 -5.24 -5.00 -16.17
CA HIS A 39 -5.98 -5.68 -17.23
C HIS A 39 -7.44 -5.23 -17.24
N LYS A 40 -7.85 -4.48 -18.27
CA LYS A 40 -9.23 -3.98 -18.42
C LYS A 40 -9.82 -4.42 -19.75
N GLY A 41 -10.93 -5.14 -19.71
CA GLY A 41 -11.53 -5.76 -20.89
C GLY A 41 -10.52 -6.66 -21.63
N LYS A 42 -10.09 -6.25 -22.83
CA LYS A 42 -9.09 -6.96 -23.65
C LYS A 42 -7.72 -6.26 -23.71
N HIS A 43 -7.52 -5.24 -22.89
CA HIS A 43 -6.39 -4.33 -22.99
C HIS A 43 -5.51 -4.39 -21.73
N ASN A 44 -4.21 -4.27 -21.96
CA ASN A 44 -3.21 -4.13 -20.91
C ASN A 44 -2.88 -2.64 -20.79
N ILE A 45 -3.07 -2.09 -19.60
CA ILE A 45 -2.88 -0.67 -19.33
C ILE A 45 -1.67 -0.53 -18.43
N SER A 46 -0.68 0.26 -18.86
CA SER A 46 0.54 0.44 -18.11
C SER A 46 0.28 1.13 -16.76
N LYS A 47 0.99 0.68 -15.73
CA LYS A 47 1.10 1.45 -14.47
C LYS A 47 2.21 2.51 -14.47
N CYS A 48 2.94 2.71 -15.56
CA CYS A 48 3.86 3.85 -15.68
C CYS A 48 3.12 5.16 -15.46
N GLY A 49 3.66 6.02 -14.59
CA GLY A 49 2.99 7.28 -14.23
C GLY A 49 1.85 7.12 -13.23
N ALA A 50 1.52 5.90 -12.80
CA ALA A 50 0.51 5.68 -11.77
C ALA A 50 0.97 6.28 -10.43
N CYS A 51 -0.01 6.80 -9.69
CA CYS A 51 0.23 7.47 -8.44
C CYS A 51 -0.10 6.57 -7.26
N MET A 52 0.80 6.57 -6.27
CA MET A 52 0.63 5.82 -5.03
C MET A 52 0.86 6.74 -3.85
N THR A 53 0.06 6.54 -2.80
CA THR A 53 0.31 7.17 -1.51
C THR A 53 0.85 6.12 -0.54
N LEU A 54 1.94 6.46 0.13
CA LEU A 54 2.66 5.65 1.09
C LEU A 54 2.57 6.32 2.45
N ILE A 55 2.17 5.57 3.47
CA ILE A 55 2.14 6.03 4.86
C ILE A 55 2.92 5.02 5.69
N GLY A 56 4.06 5.46 6.21
CA GLY A 56 4.94 4.65 7.05
C GLY A 56 5.00 5.15 8.49
N PRO A 57 6.05 4.75 9.22
CA PRO A 57 6.27 5.13 10.63
C PRO A 57 6.22 6.63 10.92
N SER A 58 6.60 7.49 9.96
CA SER A 58 6.51 8.94 10.14
C SER A 58 5.08 9.48 10.25
N ASN A 59 4.07 8.63 10.01
CA ASN A 59 2.64 8.96 10.02
C ASN A 59 2.26 10.11 9.06
N THR A 60 3.15 10.45 8.13
CA THR A 60 2.93 11.48 7.12
C THR A 60 2.72 10.79 5.77
N PRO A 61 1.65 11.11 5.02
CA PRO A 61 1.45 10.54 3.70
C PRO A 61 2.43 11.14 2.69
N PHE A 62 3.09 10.28 1.92
CA PHE A 62 3.97 10.65 0.84
C PHE A 62 3.48 10.07 -0.48
N GLN A 63 3.50 10.87 -1.53
CA GLN A 63 3.05 10.45 -2.86
C GLN A 63 4.25 10.12 -3.73
N CYS A 64 4.19 8.99 -4.44
CA CYS A 64 5.17 8.63 -5.45
C CYS A 64 4.50 8.30 -6.78
N THR A 65 5.22 8.57 -7.87
CA THR A 65 4.86 8.14 -9.21
C THR A 65 5.66 6.91 -9.60
N VAL A 66 4.98 5.90 -10.11
CA VAL A 66 5.61 4.69 -10.64
C VAL A 66 6.48 5.04 -11.84
N ALA A 67 7.80 4.92 -11.65
CA ALA A 67 8.84 5.25 -12.62
C ALA A 67 9.36 4.03 -13.38
N GLY A 68 8.98 2.83 -12.96
CA GLY A 68 9.39 1.60 -13.58
C GLY A 68 9.08 0.39 -12.72
N PHE A 69 9.65 -0.72 -13.14
CA PHE A 69 9.38 -2.03 -12.61
C PHE A 69 10.69 -2.74 -12.26
N PHE A 70 10.64 -3.61 -11.25
CA PHE A 70 11.80 -4.38 -10.82
C PHE A 70 11.45 -5.84 -10.59
N SER A 71 12.47 -6.68 -10.65
CA SER A 71 12.47 -8.05 -10.14
C SER A 71 13.51 -8.17 -9.03
N MET A 72 13.20 -8.98 -8.03
CA MET A 72 14.10 -9.24 -6.90
C MET A 72 14.05 -10.70 -6.53
N THR A 73 15.21 -11.26 -6.18
CA THR A 73 15.35 -12.65 -5.76
C THR A 73 16.25 -12.76 -4.52
N SER A 74 16.04 -13.80 -3.73
CA SER A 74 16.80 -14.08 -2.53
C SER A 74 16.89 -15.58 -2.28
N GLU A 75 18.02 -16.05 -1.76
CA GLU A 75 18.19 -17.46 -1.35
C GLU A 75 17.46 -17.78 -0.04
N ILE A 76 17.00 -16.75 0.69
CA ILE A 76 16.51 -16.86 2.07
C ILE A 76 14.97 -16.81 2.16
N VAL A 77 14.32 -16.21 1.16
CA VAL A 77 12.87 -15.98 1.15
C VAL A 77 12.30 -16.29 -0.21
N ASP A 78 11.03 -16.70 -0.22
CA ASP A 78 10.27 -16.91 -1.45
C ASP A 78 10.06 -15.58 -2.20
N ASP A 79 10.00 -15.67 -3.53
CA ASP A 79 9.92 -14.49 -4.41
C ASP A 79 8.59 -13.72 -4.25
N ASP A 80 7.54 -14.37 -3.74
CA ASP A 80 6.23 -13.77 -3.49
C ASP A 80 6.27 -12.63 -2.46
N ILE A 81 7.19 -12.68 -1.51
CA ILE A 81 7.44 -11.61 -0.54
C ILE A 81 7.82 -10.30 -1.26
N PHE A 82 8.52 -10.39 -2.40
CA PHE A 82 9.00 -9.23 -3.14
C PHE A 82 7.93 -8.59 -4.04
N GLU A 83 6.82 -9.27 -4.30
CA GLU A 83 5.68 -8.70 -5.04
C GLU A 83 5.07 -7.49 -4.32
N ASN A 84 5.22 -7.43 -2.99
CA ASN A 84 4.72 -6.37 -2.13
C ASN A 84 5.78 -5.32 -1.76
N VAL A 85 6.96 -5.36 -2.39
CA VAL A 85 8.03 -4.38 -2.14
C VAL A 85 7.93 -3.21 -3.11
N ILE A 86 8.18 -2.01 -2.60
CA ILE A 86 8.26 -0.77 -3.37
C ILE A 86 9.68 -0.22 -3.19
N LEU A 87 10.42 -0.08 -4.29
CA LEU A 87 11.74 0.55 -4.25
C LEU A 87 11.60 2.06 -4.37
N LEU A 88 12.34 2.76 -3.52
CA LEU A 88 12.32 4.21 -3.40
C LEU A 88 13.74 4.76 -3.46
N ASP A 89 13.88 6.03 -3.87
CA ASP A 89 15.12 6.77 -3.61
C ASP A 89 15.38 6.85 -2.11
N GLU A 90 16.66 6.80 -1.72
CA GLU A 90 17.09 6.83 -0.31
C GLU A 90 16.51 8.02 0.47
N ASN A 91 16.48 9.22 -0.14
CA ASN A 91 15.93 10.40 0.53
C ASN A 91 14.42 10.30 0.76
N PHE A 92 13.72 9.66 -0.18
CA PHE A 92 12.28 9.46 -0.09
C PHE A 92 11.95 8.34 0.90
N TYR A 93 12.76 7.28 0.94
CA TYR A 93 12.71 6.23 1.94
C TYR A 93 12.81 6.78 3.37
N PHE A 94 13.82 7.60 3.68
CA PHE A 94 14.00 8.15 5.03
C PHE A 94 12.87 9.10 5.48
N LYS A 95 12.18 9.76 4.54
CA LYS A 95 11.00 10.58 4.86
C LYS A 95 9.82 9.72 5.34
N ILE A 96 9.64 8.54 4.74
CA ILE A 96 8.57 7.61 5.09
C ILE A 96 8.93 6.81 6.34
N GLY A 97 10.13 6.23 6.35
CA GLY A 97 10.61 5.33 7.38
C GLY A 97 10.89 6.00 8.72
N ASN A 98 11.10 7.32 8.72
CA ASN A 98 11.60 8.19 9.78
C ASN A 98 13.15 8.35 9.80
N ARG A 99 13.62 9.48 10.35
CA ARG A 99 15.05 9.89 10.34
C ARG A 99 15.95 9.11 11.31
N PHE A 100 15.38 8.27 12.16
CA PHE A 100 16.12 7.44 13.10
C PHE A 100 16.50 6.08 12.50
N ASN A 101 15.95 5.76 11.33
CA ASN A 101 16.38 4.60 10.57
C ASN A 101 17.85 4.76 10.21
N SER A 102 18.65 3.77 10.59
CA SER A 102 20.04 3.69 10.21
C SER A 102 20.14 3.33 8.72
N SER A 103 21.29 3.57 8.09
CA SER A 103 21.57 3.08 6.73
C SER A 103 21.56 1.55 6.62
N ALA A 104 21.47 0.82 7.75
CA ALA A 104 21.30 -0.62 7.80
C ALA A 104 19.82 -1.05 7.69
N ASP A 105 18.86 -0.12 7.83
CA ASP A 105 17.44 -0.40 7.68
C ASP A 105 17.08 -0.33 6.20
N LEU A 106 17.17 -1.48 5.52
CA LEU A 106 16.85 -1.61 4.10
C LEU A 106 15.34 -1.71 3.82
N PHE A 107 14.54 -1.99 4.85
CA PHE A 107 13.10 -2.22 4.74
C PHE A 107 12.33 -1.51 5.84
N VAL A 108 11.18 -0.97 5.47
CA VAL A 108 10.18 -0.43 6.39
C VAL A 108 8.80 -0.90 5.96
N GLN A 109 7.97 -1.26 6.94
CA GLN A 109 6.57 -1.54 6.66
C GLN A 109 5.85 -0.22 6.32
N VAL A 110 5.03 -0.24 5.28
CA VAL A 110 4.19 0.89 4.88
C VAL A 110 2.77 0.41 4.60
N THR A 111 1.81 1.30 4.77
CA THR A 111 0.49 1.17 4.18
C THR A 111 0.52 1.91 2.84
N ALA A 112 0.18 1.22 1.76
CA ALA A 112 0.16 1.77 0.41
C ALA A 112 -1.23 1.67 -0.19
N TYR A 113 -1.62 2.67 -0.97
CA TYR A 113 -2.84 2.61 -1.78
C TYR A 113 -2.67 3.43 -3.06
N SER A 114 -3.40 3.02 -4.10
CA SER A 114 -3.51 3.79 -5.35
C SER A 114 -4.25 5.09 -5.08
N GLY A 115 -3.61 6.22 -5.37
CA GLY A 115 -4.15 7.54 -5.10
C GLY A 115 -3.87 8.52 -6.22
N ASP A 116 -4.24 9.78 -6.02
CA ASP A 116 -4.01 10.84 -7.00
C ASP A 116 -2.80 11.66 -6.56
N CYS A 117 -1.78 11.80 -7.41
CA CYS A 117 -0.71 12.74 -7.12
C CYS A 117 -1.24 14.17 -7.20
N ASN A 118 -1.00 14.98 -6.16
CA ASN A 118 -1.42 16.38 -6.13
C ASN A 118 -0.43 17.29 -6.87
N TYR A 119 -0.13 16.92 -8.11
CA TYR A 119 0.65 17.76 -9.01
C TYR A 119 -0.20 18.98 -9.36
N HIS A 120 0.23 20.16 -8.95
CA HIS A 120 -0.49 21.41 -9.24
C HIS A 120 -0.42 21.80 -10.72
N GLN A 121 0.11 20.94 -11.61
CA GLN A 121 0.19 21.14 -13.06
C GLN A 121 -0.82 20.26 -13.81
N PHE A 122 -1.05 20.60 -15.08
CA PHE A 122 -1.86 19.80 -15.99
C PHE A 122 -1.07 18.59 -16.49
N ALA A 123 -1.80 17.55 -16.92
CA ALA A 123 -1.18 16.44 -17.63
C ALA A 123 -0.53 16.94 -18.92
N SER A 124 0.54 16.30 -19.36
CA SER A 124 1.27 16.69 -20.54
C SER A 124 1.70 15.50 -21.39
N LEU A 125 1.75 15.68 -22.70
CA LEU A 125 2.16 14.66 -23.65
C LEU A 125 3.57 15.02 -24.10
N TYR A 126 4.57 14.24 -23.65
CA TYR A 126 5.95 14.39 -24.08
C TYR A 126 6.16 13.68 -25.42
N LEU A 127 6.47 14.46 -26.45
CA LEU A 127 6.63 13.96 -27.81
C LEU A 127 7.99 13.27 -27.96
N LEU A 128 7.95 12.05 -28.45
CA LEU A 128 9.12 11.23 -28.77
C LEU A 128 9.47 11.36 -30.26
N PRO A 129 10.73 11.08 -30.65
CA PRO A 129 11.09 10.96 -32.05
C PRO A 129 10.15 9.97 -32.75
N SER A 130 9.47 10.43 -33.81
CA SER A 130 8.44 9.70 -34.53
C SER A 130 8.59 9.88 -36.05
N LYS A 131 7.88 9.06 -36.83
CA LYS A 131 7.87 9.13 -38.31
C LYS A 131 6.96 10.26 -38.78
N GLU A 132 7.13 10.75 -40.00
CA GLU A 132 6.41 11.92 -40.53
C GLU A 132 4.87 11.84 -40.42
N GLU A 133 4.28 10.65 -40.52
CA GLU A 133 2.83 10.45 -40.49
C GLU A 133 2.24 10.17 -39.10
N THR A 134 3.08 9.99 -38.09
CA THR A 134 2.70 9.50 -36.76
C THR A 134 3.24 10.42 -35.68
N THR A 135 2.52 10.56 -34.57
CA THR A 135 3.06 11.15 -33.34
C THR A 135 3.14 10.08 -32.28
N LYS A 136 4.35 9.90 -31.75
CA LYS A 136 4.62 9.01 -30.61
C LYS A 136 4.84 9.85 -29.36
N PHE A 137 4.19 9.49 -28.25
CA PHE A 137 4.31 10.27 -27.02
C PHE A 137 4.08 9.45 -25.76
N MET A 138 4.46 10.04 -24.63
CA MET A 138 4.17 9.56 -23.29
C MET A 138 3.35 10.59 -22.53
N VAL A 139 2.44 10.14 -21.66
CA VAL A 139 1.71 11.04 -20.77
C VAL A 139 2.49 11.22 -19.47
N LEU A 140 2.73 12.46 -19.09
CA LEU A 140 3.42 12.89 -17.86
C LEU A 140 2.49 13.76 -17.02
N ASN A 141 2.82 13.91 -15.73
CA ASN A 141 2.14 14.80 -14.78
C ASN A 141 0.62 14.56 -14.66
N SER A 142 0.13 13.40 -15.09
CA SER A 142 -1.25 13.00 -14.88
C SER A 142 -1.40 12.45 -13.47
N ASN A 143 -2.48 12.84 -12.79
CA ASN A 143 -2.90 12.25 -11.52
C ASN A 143 -3.75 10.98 -11.71
N ARG A 144 -3.98 10.55 -12.96
CA ARG A 144 -4.73 9.37 -13.35
C ARG A 144 -3.93 8.49 -14.31
N VAL A 145 -4.13 7.18 -14.21
CA VAL A 145 -3.68 6.23 -15.23
C VAL A 145 -4.53 6.41 -16.48
N ILE A 146 -3.88 6.58 -17.63
CA ILE A 146 -4.54 6.77 -18.93
C ILE A 146 -4.76 5.41 -19.57
N GLU A 147 -6.01 5.08 -19.85
CA GLU A 147 -6.40 3.85 -20.54
C GLU A 147 -6.19 3.97 -22.04
N LYS A 148 -6.64 5.10 -22.62
CA LYS A 148 -6.62 5.34 -24.07
C LYS A 148 -6.60 6.82 -24.39
N VAL A 149 -6.29 7.11 -25.64
CA VAL A 149 -6.38 8.45 -26.21
C VAL A 149 -7.31 8.44 -27.43
N ILE A 150 -8.02 9.54 -27.66
CA ILE A 150 -8.97 9.67 -28.76
C ILE A 150 -8.47 10.76 -29.71
N VAL A 151 -8.34 10.40 -30.99
CA VAL A 151 -8.05 11.34 -32.09
C VAL A 151 -9.17 11.24 -33.10
N GLY A 152 -9.92 12.33 -33.27
CA GLY A 152 -11.15 12.31 -34.08
C GLY A 152 -12.17 11.33 -33.52
N SER A 153 -12.48 10.26 -34.27
CA SER A 153 -13.44 9.21 -33.88
C SER A 153 -12.80 7.87 -33.53
N HIS A 154 -11.46 7.81 -33.38
CA HIS A 154 -10.74 6.56 -33.17
C HIS A 154 -10.07 6.52 -31.79
N ASP A 155 -10.18 5.36 -31.15
CA ASP A 155 -9.52 5.03 -29.90
C ASP A 155 -8.12 4.46 -30.18
N TYR A 156 -7.10 4.99 -29.50
CA TYR A 156 -5.73 4.50 -29.54
C TYR A 156 -5.30 4.06 -28.14
N TYR A 157 -4.75 2.85 -28.08
CA TYR A 157 -4.31 2.23 -26.84
C TYR A 157 -2.79 2.26 -26.74
N GLN A 158 -2.31 2.19 -25.50
CA GLN A 158 -0.90 2.17 -25.20
C GLN A 158 -0.24 0.92 -25.78
N GLN A 159 0.98 1.07 -26.27
CA GLN A 159 1.81 -0.02 -26.78
C GLN A 159 2.58 -0.70 -25.63
N ASP A 160 3.18 -1.85 -25.90
CA ASP A 160 3.97 -2.62 -24.93
C ASP A 160 5.19 -1.86 -24.39
N ASP A 161 5.67 -0.85 -25.13
CA ASP A 161 6.75 0.05 -24.70
C ASP A 161 6.26 1.22 -23.83
N HIS A 162 5.00 1.18 -23.41
CA HIS A 162 4.34 2.16 -22.54
C HIS A 162 4.16 3.55 -23.18
N THR A 163 4.17 3.63 -24.50
CA THR A 163 3.90 4.87 -25.26
C THR A 163 2.58 4.80 -26.02
N PHE A 164 2.09 5.96 -26.46
CA PHE A 164 0.99 6.06 -27.43
C PHE A 164 1.56 6.42 -28.80
N GLU A 165 1.03 5.78 -29.84
CA GLU A 165 1.30 6.13 -31.24
C GLU A 165 -0.02 6.41 -31.94
N VAL A 166 -0.14 7.63 -32.48
CA VAL A 166 -1.34 8.16 -33.12
C VAL A 166 -0.98 8.81 -34.45
N PRO A 167 -1.95 9.14 -35.33
CA PRO A 167 -1.68 9.98 -36.51
C PRO A 167 -1.04 11.30 -36.12
N TYR A 168 -0.29 11.90 -37.05
CA TYR A 168 0.37 13.19 -36.82
C TYR A 168 -0.60 14.25 -36.26
N ILE A 169 -0.28 14.81 -35.09
CA ILE A 169 -1.11 15.82 -34.43
C ILE A 169 -0.72 17.19 -34.96
N SER A 170 -1.56 17.82 -35.78
CA SER A 170 -1.29 19.15 -36.32
C SER A 170 -1.55 20.27 -35.30
N VAL A 171 -1.05 21.48 -35.57
CA VAL A 171 -1.30 22.64 -34.68
C VAL A 171 -2.79 22.98 -34.71
N GLY A 172 -3.38 23.12 -33.53
CA GLY A 172 -4.81 23.37 -33.33
C GLY A 172 -5.65 22.09 -33.22
N GLU A 173 -5.09 20.91 -33.47
CA GLU A 173 -5.80 19.66 -33.23
C GLU A 173 -5.85 19.33 -31.73
N SER A 174 -7.01 18.80 -31.34
CA SER A 174 -7.30 18.36 -29.98
C SER A 174 -7.18 16.84 -29.88
N ILE A 175 -6.58 16.39 -28.79
CA ILE A 175 -6.54 15.00 -28.36
C ILE A 175 -7.25 14.87 -27.04
N SER A 176 -8.07 13.84 -26.88
CA SER A 176 -8.67 13.51 -25.60
C SER A 176 -7.90 12.39 -24.91
N LEU A 177 -7.54 12.60 -23.65
CA LEU A 177 -6.97 11.59 -22.77
C LEU A 177 -8.10 10.99 -21.94
N VAL A 178 -8.22 9.66 -21.92
CA VAL A 178 -9.25 8.94 -21.16
C VAL A 178 -8.59 8.17 -20.03
N ALA A 179 -8.92 8.51 -18.79
CA ALA A 179 -8.46 7.80 -17.61
C ALA A 179 -9.13 6.42 -17.47
N LEU A 180 -8.53 5.52 -16.70
CA LEU A 180 -9.09 4.19 -16.36
C LEU A 180 -10.51 4.27 -15.78
N SER A 181 -10.82 5.36 -15.06
CA SER A 181 -12.15 5.66 -14.49
C SER A 181 -13.22 5.99 -15.54
N GLY A 182 -12.79 6.36 -16.76
CA GLY A 182 -13.63 6.92 -17.82
C GLY A 182 -13.68 8.45 -17.86
N GLU A 183 -13.01 9.14 -16.92
CA GLU A 183 -12.86 10.60 -16.99
C GLU A 183 -12.05 11.01 -18.23
N LEU A 184 -12.39 12.15 -18.82
CA LEU A 184 -11.78 12.64 -20.05
C LEU A 184 -11.32 14.10 -19.91
N ILE A 185 -10.10 14.38 -20.37
CA ILE A 185 -9.56 15.73 -20.52
C ILE A 185 -8.99 15.91 -21.93
N ASN A 186 -8.91 17.15 -22.41
CA ASN A 186 -8.37 17.47 -23.73
C ASN A 186 -6.99 18.12 -23.64
N ALA A 187 -6.17 17.89 -24.66
CA ALA A 187 -4.88 18.53 -24.88
C ALA A 187 -4.82 19.05 -26.31
N VAL A 188 -4.28 20.26 -26.51
CA VAL A 188 -4.25 20.93 -27.82
C VAL A 188 -2.83 21.30 -28.17
N ARG A 189 -2.40 20.97 -29.40
CA ARG A 189 -1.07 21.36 -29.88
C ARG A 189 -1.09 22.82 -30.30
N HIS A 190 -0.43 23.68 -29.53
CA HIS A 190 -0.33 25.11 -29.87
C HIS A 190 0.84 25.43 -30.81
N GLU A 191 1.92 24.64 -30.78
CA GLU A 191 3.15 24.91 -31.53
C GLU A 191 3.81 23.62 -32.04
N THR A 192 4.54 23.72 -33.15
CA THR A 192 5.26 22.56 -33.72
C THR A 192 6.58 22.25 -33.03
N THR A 193 7.26 23.29 -32.52
CA THR A 193 8.61 23.21 -31.93
C THR A 193 8.62 22.71 -30.49
N SER A 194 7.50 22.83 -29.77
CA SER A 194 7.41 22.35 -28.40
C SER A 194 7.50 20.82 -28.35
N PRO A 195 8.38 20.24 -27.51
CA PRO A 195 8.41 18.80 -27.28
C PRO A 195 7.26 18.32 -26.39
N VAL A 196 6.35 19.22 -26.00
CA VAL A 196 5.26 18.92 -25.06
C VAL A 196 3.94 19.53 -25.53
N ILE A 197 2.87 18.74 -25.48
CA ILE A 197 1.48 19.21 -25.61
C ILE A 197 0.86 19.20 -24.21
N GLN A 198 0.30 20.33 -23.77
CA GLN A 198 -0.30 20.44 -22.43
C GLN A 198 -1.81 20.16 -22.51
N ALA A 199 -2.35 19.51 -21.48
CA ALA A 199 -3.78 19.41 -21.30
C ALA A 199 -4.38 20.77 -20.88
N GLU A 200 -5.59 21.04 -21.34
CA GLU A 200 -6.31 22.29 -21.03
C GLU A 200 -6.98 22.24 -19.64
N THR A 201 -7.22 21.02 -19.13
CA THR A 201 -7.89 20.77 -17.86
C THR A 201 -7.20 19.64 -17.08
N LYS A 202 -7.54 19.51 -15.79
CA LYS A 202 -7.08 18.40 -14.94
C LYS A 202 -8.20 17.38 -14.77
N PHE A 203 -7.82 16.12 -14.57
CA PHE A 203 -8.75 15.17 -13.99
C PHE A 203 -9.15 15.63 -12.59
N SER A 204 -10.34 15.21 -12.17
CA SER A 204 -10.79 15.49 -10.81
C SER A 204 -9.83 14.83 -9.82
N SER A 205 -9.46 15.55 -8.75
CA SER A 205 -8.64 14.98 -7.68
C SER A 205 -9.54 14.35 -6.62
N ARG A 206 -9.20 13.14 -6.20
CA ARG A 206 -9.88 12.39 -5.16
C ARG A 206 -9.10 12.50 -3.87
N ILE A 207 -9.77 13.02 -2.86
CA ILE A 207 -9.28 12.98 -1.49
C ILE A 207 -9.67 11.63 -0.92
N TYR A 208 -8.74 10.68 -0.93
CA TYR A 208 -8.90 9.45 -0.16
C TYR A 208 -8.72 9.78 1.31
N SER A 209 -9.83 9.92 2.04
CA SER A 209 -9.82 9.98 3.50
C SER A 209 -9.80 8.55 4.04
N GLY A 210 -8.75 8.18 4.80
CA GLY A 210 -8.89 7.06 5.74
C GLY A 210 -7.92 5.89 5.64
N CYS A 211 -6.84 5.95 4.84
CA CYS A 211 -5.72 5.02 5.04
C CYS A 211 -4.76 5.58 6.09
N ASN A 212 -4.35 4.75 7.05
CA ASN A 212 -3.44 5.11 8.13
C ASN A 212 -2.33 4.07 8.17
N TYR A 213 -1.16 4.44 8.66
CA TYR A 213 -0.12 3.46 8.92
C TYR A 213 -0.59 2.45 9.98
N SER A 214 -0.60 1.17 9.59
CA SER A 214 -1.01 0.05 10.44
C SER A 214 0.15 -0.93 10.62
N PRO A 215 1.01 -0.72 11.65
CA PRO A 215 2.12 -1.62 11.92
C PRO A 215 1.63 -3.02 12.32
N ASN A 216 2.39 -4.06 11.98
CA ASN A 216 2.02 -5.44 12.30
C ASN A 216 1.85 -5.64 13.82
N ARG A 217 0.68 -6.12 14.22
CA ARG A 217 0.35 -6.40 15.62
C ARG A 217 0.92 -7.72 16.14
N GLN A 218 1.24 -8.66 15.26
CA GLN A 218 1.71 -9.99 15.67
C GLN A 218 3.22 -9.97 15.88
N VAL A 219 3.66 -10.09 17.13
CA VAL A 219 5.08 -10.15 17.48
C VAL A 219 5.58 -11.60 17.34
N PHE A 220 4.91 -12.54 18.02
CA PHE A 220 5.26 -13.96 17.99
C PHE A 220 4.01 -14.84 18.12
N LEU A 221 3.88 -15.90 17.33
CA LEU A 221 2.86 -16.92 17.51
C LEU A 221 3.48 -18.30 17.31
N ASN A 222 3.24 -19.20 18.26
CA ASN A 222 3.78 -20.55 18.21
C ASN A 222 3.29 -21.29 16.95
N GLY A 223 4.16 -22.08 16.32
CA GLY A 223 3.84 -22.85 15.11
C GLY A 223 3.77 -22.05 13.80
N THR A 224 3.97 -20.73 13.79
CA THR A 224 3.85 -19.90 12.56
C THR A 224 5.19 -19.35 12.07
N ILE A 225 6.24 -20.16 12.01
CA ILE A 225 7.54 -19.68 11.46
C ILE A 225 7.45 -19.51 9.94
N GLN A 226 6.71 -20.38 9.24
CA GLN A 226 6.56 -20.31 7.79
C GLN A 226 5.75 -19.08 7.37
N GLY A 227 6.24 -18.35 6.36
CA GLY A 227 5.58 -17.17 5.78
C GLY A 227 5.84 -15.85 6.50
N ARG A 228 6.72 -15.80 7.51
CA ARG A 228 7.15 -14.51 8.10
C ARG A 228 8.12 -13.81 7.16
N ASN A 229 7.79 -12.60 6.74
CA ASN A 229 8.75 -11.71 6.07
C ASN A 229 9.88 -11.34 7.06
N PRO A 230 11.11 -11.89 6.89
CA PRO A 230 12.19 -11.70 7.86
C PRO A 230 12.71 -10.26 7.89
N TYR A 231 12.40 -9.44 6.89
CA TYR A 231 12.87 -8.05 6.83
C TYR A 231 12.11 -7.12 7.77
N ILE A 232 10.87 -7.49 8.14
CA ILE A 232 9.98 -6.73 9.05
C ILE A 232 9.53 -7.57 10.25
N ALA A 233 10.12 -8.75 10.45
CA ALA A 233 9.83 -9.60 11.59
C ALA A 233 10.43 -9.02 12.88
N TRP A 234 9.78 -9.31 14.01
CA TRP A 234 10.33 -8.97 15.32
C TRP A 234 11.52 -9.87 15.65
N ASP A 235 12.58 -9.26 16.15
CA ASP A 235 13.78 -9.92 16.65
C ASP A 235 13.69 -10.10 18.17
N PHE A 236 14.33 -11.14 18.69
CA PHE A 236 14.31 -11.49 20.10
C PHE A 236 15.71 -11.51 20.67
N PHE A 237 15.90 -10.85 21.81
CA PHE A 237 17.18 -10.82 22.50
C PHE A 237 17.01 -11.11 23.98
N GLN A 238 18.08 -11.62 24.58
CA GLN A 238 18.25 -11.71 26.02
C GLN A 238 19.32 -10.72 26.47
N LEU A 239 18.98 -9.84 27.41
CA LEU A 239 19.92 -8.98 28.10
C LEU A 239 20.15 -9.52 29.51
N ASN A 240 21.41 -9.81 29.82
CA ASN A 240 21.84 -10.33 31.12
C ASN A 240 22.29 -9.20 32.06
N SER A 241 22.50 -9.52 33.34
CA SER A 241 22.92 -8.54 34.35
C SER A 241 24.31 -7.94 34.09
N ASP A 242 25.19 -8.65 33.40
CA ASP A 242 26.51 -8.20 32.96
C ASP A 242 26.47 -7.32 31.70
N LEU A 243 25.26 -6.98 31.23
CA LEU A 243 24.99 -6.24 30.00
C LEU A 243 25.31 -6.98 28.71
N SER A 244 25.64 -8.29 28.78
CA SER A 244 25.77 -9.12 27.59
C SER A 244 24.42 -9.29 26.92
N VAL A 245 24.44 -9.23 25.58
CA VAL A 245 23.25 -9.39 24.73
C VAL A 245 23.39 -10.65 23.90
N VAL A 246 22.37 -11.51 23.96
CA VAL A 246 22.30 -12.77 23.21
C VAL A 246 21.14 -12.69 22.24
N VAL A 247 21.40 -12.96 20.96
CA VAL A 247 20.35 -13.06 19.92
C VAL A 247 19.67 -14.42 20.04
N ILE A 248 18.34 -14.43 20.06
CA ILE A 248 17.55 -15.65 20.20
C ILE A 248 16.71 -15.86 18.95
N ASN A 249 16.90 -16.99 18.28
CA ASN A 249 16.12 -17.35 17.12
C ASN A 249 14.76 -17.94 17.52
N ALA A 250 13.72 -17.57 16.79
CA ALA A 250 12.41 -18.17 16.94
C ALA A 250 12.38 -19.59 16.38
N THR A 251 11.71 -20.51 17.09
CA THR A 251 11.52 -21.90 16.66
C THR A 251 10.03 -22.27 16.64
N ALA A 252 9.70 -23.47 16.14
CA ALA A 252 8.31 -23.95 16.03
C ALA A 252 7.67 -24.17 17.40
N ASP A 253 8.50 -24.40 18.42
CA ASP A 253 8.12 -24.66 19.80
C ASP A 253 8.10 -23.40 20.68
N GLY A 254 8.57 -22.27 20.15
CA GLY A 254 8.63 -20.98 20.83
C GLY A 254 9.97 -20.25 20.67
N VAL A 255 10.09 -19.11 21.36
CA VAL A 255 11.37 -18.41 21.54
C VAL A 255 11.90 -18.72 22.93
N ILE A 256 13.08 -19.35 23.03
CA ILE A 256 13.59 -19.93 24.28
C ILE A 256 14.69 -19.05 24.87
N PHE A 257 14.47 -18.55 26.08
CA PHE A 257 15.41 -17.74 26.85
C PHE A 257 15.91 -18.55 28.04
N ASN A 258 17.22 -18.63 28.23
CA ASN A 258 17.84 -19.40 29.31
C ASN A 258 18.60 -18.44 30.23
N ALA A 259 18.15 -18.33 31.47
CA ALA A 259 18.77 -17.49 32.48
C ALA A 259 20.18 -18.00 32.81
N THR A 260 21.19 -17.20 32.47
CA THR A 260 22.59 -17.44 32.84
C THR A 260 23.00 -16.66 34.09
N HIS A 261 22.13 -15.76 34.56
CA HIS A 261 22.37 -14.82 35.64
C HIS A 261 21.12 -14.66 36.53
N GLU A 262 21.28 -13.98 37.67
CA GLU A 262 20.21 -13.71 38.64
C GLU A 262 19.12 -12.75 38.13
N ARG A 263 19.37 -12.09 36.99
CA ARG A 263 18.41 -11.25 36.28
C ARG A 263 18.45 -11.57 34.80
N THR A 264 17.27 -11.84 34.24
CA THR A 264 17.06 -12.08 32.82
C THR A 264 16.11 -11.03 32.25
N THR A 265 16.50 -10.35 31.18
CA THR A 265 15.64 -9.42 30.47
C THR A 265 15.34 -9.94 29.08
N ILE A 266 14.07 -10.23 28.81
CA ILE A 266 13.57 -10.57 27.48
C ILE A 266 13.34 -9.27 26.72
N VAL A 267 13.91 -9.15 25.52
CA VAL A 267 13.82 -7.96 24.67
C VAL A 267 13.15 -8.34 23.36
N LEU A 268 12.03 -7.67 23.06
CA LEU A 268 11.35 -7.73 21.78
C LEU A 268 11.74 -6.49 21.00
N HIS A 269 12.32 -6.67 19.82
CA HIS A 269 12.82 -5.58 18.99
C HIS A 269 12.10 -5.56 17.64
N TYR A 270 11.54 -4.42 17.29
CA TYR A 270 10.99 -4.17 15.97
C TYR A 270 12.07 -3.54 15.07
N PRO A 271 12.27 -3.99 13.82
CA PRO A 271 13.33 -3.45 12.98
C PRO A 271 13.25 -1.95 12.75
N THR A 272 12.04 -1.39 12.69
CA THR A 272 11.82 0.04 12.46
C THR A 272 11.27 0.72 13.69
N SER A 273 11.75 1.92 14.01
CA SER A 273 11.16 2.71 15.09
C SER A 273 9.78 3.25 14.70
N ILE A 274 8.80 3.14 15.60
CA ILE A 274 7.42 3.58 15.38
C ILE A 274 6.93 4.35 16.59
N GLN A 275 5.88 5.16 16.44
CA GLN A 275 5.19 5.78 17.59
C GLN A 275 4.32 4.73 18.31
N MET A 276 4.98 3.74 18.92
CA MET A 276 4.36 2.53 19.47
C MET A 276 3.18 2.83 20.41
N ASN A 277 3.33 3.81 21.30
CA ASN A 277 2.31 4.23 22.25
C ASN A 277 1.08 4.92 21.61
N GLN A 278 1.25 5.47 20.39
CA GLN A 278 0.16 6.04 19.61
C GLN A 278 -0.62 4.97 18.85
N HIS A 279 0.08 3.99 18.26
CA HIS A 279 -0.55 2.93 17.46
C HIS A 279 -1.19 1.85 18.30
N PHE A 280 -0.59 1.51 19.45
CA PHE A 280 -1.00 0.40 20.29
C PHE A 280 -1.45 0.88 21.68
N SER A 281 -2.46 0.22 22.22
CA SER A 281 -2.91 0.45 23.60
C SER A 281 -2.22 -0.48 24.59
N GLU A 282 -1.86 -1.69 24.15
CA GLU A 282 -1.34 -2.73 25.02
C GLU A 282 -0.61 -3.82 24.24
N ILE A 283 0.24 -4.56 24.95
CA ILE A 283 0.83 -5.82 24.49
C ILE A 283 0.45 -6.96 25.45
N TYR A 284 0.14 -8.12 24.88
CA TYR A 284 -0.14 -9.37 25.57
C TYR A 284 0.98 -10.36 25.31
N LEU A 285 1.55 -10.95 26.36
CA LEU A 285 2.53 -12.02 26.28
C LEU A 285 2.05 -13.26 27.03
N THR A 286 2.37 -14.42 26.49
CA THR A 286 2.25 -15.72 27.17
C THR A 286 3.61 -16.39 27.19
N LEU A 287 4.13 -16.58 28.40
CA LEU A 287 5.41 -17.23 28.68
C LEU A 287 5.15 -18.53 29.44
N GLU A 288 5.72 -19.63 28.96
CA GLU A 288 5.91 -20.80 29.79
C GLU A 288 7.28 -20.70 30.48
N TYR A 289 7.40 -21.16 31.71
CA TYR A 289 8.67 -21.13 32.42
C TYR A 289 8.93 -22.36 33.27
N LYS A 290 10.22 -22.68 33.43
CA LYS A 290 10.73 -23.73 34.31
C LYS A 290 11.80 -23.13 35.20
N GLY A 291 11.62 -23.22 36.52
CA GLY A 291 12.50 -22.59 37.50
C GLY A 291 11.80 -21.50 38.32
N ILE A 292 12.59 -20.75 39.09
CA ILE A 292 12.11 -19.66 39.95
C ILE A 292 12.21 -18.35 39.18
N GLN A 293 11.11 -17.59 39.16
CA GLN A 293 11.07 -16.28 38.54
C GLN A 293 10.18 -15.33 39.33
N ASN A 294 10.60 -14.07 39.39
CA ASN A 294 9.78 -12.95 39.84
C ASN A 294 9.86 -11.84 38.79
N PHE A 295 8.72 -11.42 38.27
CA PHE A 295 8.66 -10.27 37.38
C PHE A 295 9.12 -8.99 38.11
N LEU A 296 9.95 -8.20 37.44
CA LEU A 296 10.49 -6.96 37.97
C LEU A 296 9.83 -5.73 37.33
N MET A 297 9.96 -5.59 36.01
CA MET A 297 9.49 -4.41 35.28
C MET A 297 9.36 -4.64 33.79
N THR A 298 8.57 -3.79 33.14
CA THR A 298 8.53 -3.65 31.68
C THR A 298 8.96 -2.24 31.30
N ASN A 299 9.82 -2.13 30.28
CA ASN A 299 10.26 -0.86 29.74
C ASN A 299 10.04 -0.79 28.23
N ILE A 300 9.85 0.41 27.71
CA ILE A 300 9.84 0.73 26.29
C ILE A 300 11.05 1.60 26.00
N ALA A 301 11.80 1.24 24.96
CA ALA A 301 13.01 1.95 24.58
C ALA A 301 13.09 2.17 23.07
N LEU A 302 13.94 3.11 22.71
CA LEU A 302 14.37 3.39 21.35
C LEU A 302 15.84 2.98 21.21
N ASN A 303 16.14 2.21 20.18
CA ASN A 303 17.51 1.95 19.73
C ASN A 303 17.61 2.28 18.25
N ASN A 304 18.54 3.16 17.89
CA ASN A 304 18.73 3.66 16.53
C ASN A 304 19.82 2.89 15.76
N ARG A 305 20.33 1.78 16.29
CA ARG A 305 21.39 0.96 15.70
C ARG A 305 20.96 -0.49 15.62
N ARG A 306 20.58 -0.93 14.41
CA ARG A 306 20.17 -2.31 14.15
C ARG A 306 21.34 -3.30 14.19
N ASP A 307 22.55 -2.86 13.83
CA ASP A 307 23.75 -3.67 13.73
C ASP A 307 24.34 -4.08 15.09
N THR A 308 24.12 -3.26 16.13
CA THR A 308 24.52 -3.58 17.49
C THR A 308 23.44 -3.20 18.50
N LEU A 309 22.63 -4.17 18.91
CA LEU A 309 21.79 -4.03 20.10
C LEU A 309 22.69 -4.08 21.33
N LYS A 310 23.34 -2.96 21.65
CA LYS A 310 24.03 -2.76 22.92
C LYS A 310 23.10 -2.00 23.85
N HIS A 311 23.10 -2.39 25.12
CA HIS A 311 22.30 -1.72 26.13
C HIS A 311 22.54 -0.20 26.16
N GLN A 312 23.80 0.22 25.99
CA GLN A 312 24.23 1.63 26.00
C GLN A 312 23.69 2.46 24.84
N ASP A 313 23.30 1.81 23.74
CA ASP A 313 22.77 2.47 22.54
C ASP A 313 21.23 2.65 22.61
N SER A 314 20.61 2.21 23.70
CA SER A 314 19.16 2.28 23.91
C SER A 314 18.78 3.41 24.85
N THR A 315 17.79 4.21 24.46
CA THR A 315 17.21 5.27 25.30
C THR A 315 15.84 4.83 25.79
N TYR A 316 15.61 4.83 27.10
CA TYR A 316 14.28 4.55 27.65
C TYR A 316 13.30 5.67 27.33
N ILE A 317 12.15 5.29 26.80
CA ILE A 317 11.05 6.18 26.43
C ILE A 317 9.94 6.12 27.47
N GLU A 318 9.71 4.93 28.02
CA GLU A 318 8.78 4.70 29.12
C GLU A 318 9.38 3.62 30.03
N GLU A 319 9.60 3.97 31.30
CA GLU A 319 10.11 3.03 32.31
C GLU A 319 8.98 2.58 33.24
N ASN A 320 9.07 1.34 33.73
CA ASN A 320 8.09 0.76 34.65
C ASN A 320 6.65 0.84 34.12
N VAL A 321 6.48 0.46 32.84
CA VAL A 321 5.18 0.40 32.17
C VAL A 321 4.20 -0.43 33.00
N THR A 322 2.99 0.08 33.17
CA THR A 322 1.95 -0.61 33.96
C THR A 322 1.71 -2.00 33.40
N THR A 323 2.06 -3.01 34.18
CA THR A 323 2.03 -4.42 33.77
C THR A 323 1.17 -5.22 34.71
N ILE A 324 0.14 -5.86 34.16
CA ILE A 324 -0.74 -6.76 34.89
C ILE A 324 -0.30 -8.19 34.62
N ILE A 325 -0.12 -8.95 35.69
CA ILE A 325 0.42 -10.30 35.67
C ILE A 325 -0.68 -11.28 36.07
N TYR A 326 -0.90 -12.28 35.23
CA TYR A 326 -1.81 -13.37 35.51
C TYR A 326 -1.04 -14.68 35.49
N LYS A 327 -1.04 -15.39 36.61
CA LYS A 327 -0.51 -16.75 36.69
C LYS A 327 -1.65 -17.72 36.38
N GLU A 328 -1.61 -18.35 35.22
CA GLU A 328 -2.66 -19.29 34.79
C GLU A 328 -2.50 -20.65 35.48
N ASN A 329 -1.26 -21.09 35.63
CA ASN A 329 -0.87 -22.30 36.36
C ASN A 329 0.57 -22.12 36.88
N ASP A 330 1.16 -23.15 37.48
CA ASP A 330 2.51 -23.07 38.06
C ASP A 330 3.66 -22.87 37.07
N HIS A 331 3.39 -22.97 35.77
CA HIS A 331 4.37 -22.89 34.70
C HIS A 331 4.03 -21.88 33.61
N THR A 332 2.89 -21.17 33.69
CA THR A 332 2.43 -20.26 32.64
C THR A 332 2.15 -18.87 33.21
N LEU A 333 2.85 -17.89 32.66
CA LEU A 333 2.74 -16.48 32.99
C LEU A 333 2.11 -15.73 31.80
N ARG A 334 1.03 -15.01 32.05
CA ARG A 334 0.45 -14.08 31.09
C ARG A 334 0.68 -12.64 31.55
N LEU A 335 1.26 -11.83 30.68
CA LEU A 335 1.55 -10.43 30.94
C LEU A 335 0.70 -9.56 30.02
N ARG A 336 0.13 -8.50 30.59
CA ARG A 336 -0.58 -7.44 29.85
C ARG A 336 0.03 -6.10 30.23
N CYS A 337 0.72 -5.45 29.30
CA CYS A 337 1.34 -4.15 29.53
C CYS A 337 0.53 -3.05 28.84
N LEU A 338 0.24 -1.98 29.56
CA LEU A 338 -0.59 -0.87 29.09
C LEU A 338 0.28 0.31 28.67
N PHE A 339 0.16 0.76 27.42
CA PHE A 339 0.98 1.85 26.89
C PHE A 339 0.35 3.22 27.15
N ASN A 340 1.16 4.17 27.59
CA ASN A 340 0.73 5.53 27.86
C ASN A 340 0.55 6.35 26.58
N ARG A 341 -0.70 6.71 26.27
CA ARG A 341 -1.08 7.49 25.06
C ARG A 341 -0.45 8.89 25.02
N SER A 342 -0.06 9.47 26.17
CA SER A 342 0.52 10.81 26.17
C SER A 342 1.93 10.87 25.55
N ILE A 343 2.60 9.71 25.43
CA ILE A 343 3.94 9.60 24.85
C ILE A 343 3.84 9.50 23.33
N LYS A 344 4.43 10.48 22.63
CA LYS A 344 4.42 10.60 21.15
C LYS A 344 5.77 10.28 20.50
N THR A 345 6.74 9.83 21.30
CA THR A 345 8.10 9.54 20.83
C THR A 345 8.16 8.20 20.11
N TYR A 346 9.15 8.03 19.25
CA TYR A 346 9.44 6.76 18.57
C TYR A 346 10.08 5.75 19.53
N ALA A 347 9.75 4.48 19.33
CA ALA A 347 10.31 3.35 20.04
C ALA A 347 10.30 2.11 19.13
N ASN A 348 11.20 1.18 19.41
CA ASN A 348 11.27 -0.13 18.72
C ASN A 348 11.59 -1.28 19.68
N ILE A 349 11.78 -1.02 20.97
CA ILE A 349 12.08 -2.04 21.96
C ILE A 349 10.96 -2.10 23.00
N ILE A 350 10.55 -3.32 23.32
CA ILE A 350 9.77 -3.64 24.52
C ILE A 350 10.57 -4.67 25.31
N SER A 351 10.91 -4.38 26.56
CA SER A 351 11.68 -5.29 27.40
C SER A 351 10.96 -5.68 28.68
N PHE A 352 11.17 -6.93 29.10
CA PHE A 352 10.56 -7.55 30.28
C PHE A 352 11.67 -8.11 31.16
N SER A 353 11.86 -7.52 32.32
CA SER A 353 12.89 -7.93 33.28
C SER A 353 12.31 -8.87 34.34
N PHE A 354 13.05 -9.93 34.65
CA PHE A 354 12.74 -10.90 35.70
C PHE A 354 13.94 -11.09 36.60
N ILE A 355 13.71 -11.25 37.90
CA ILE A 355 14.66 -11.85 38.84
C ILE A 355 14.50 -13.37 38.71
N THR A 356 15.59 -14.08 38.48
CA THR A 356 15.58 -15.49 38.07
C THR A 356 16.72 -16.25 38.70
N ASP A 357 16.54 -17.53 38.99
CA ASP A 357 17.69 -18.38 39.31
C ASP A 357 18.42 -18.82 38.03
N ILE A 358 19.74 -19.05 38.12
CA ILE A 358 20.53 -19.61 37.03
C ILE A 358 19.93 -20.95 36.60
N GLY A 359 19.71 -21.14 35.30
CA GLY A 359 19.07 -22.31 34.73
C GLY A 359 17.55 -22.18 34.56
N THR A 360 16.93 -21.08 35.01
CA THR A 360 15.54 -20.78 34.70
C THR A 360 15.35 -20.61 33.20
N GLN A 361 14.32 -21.24 32.65
CA GLN A 361 13.99 -21.17 31.23
C GLN A 361 12.66 -20.47 31.04
N PHE A 362 12.59 -19.54 30.08
CA PHE A 362 11.34 -18.99 29.56
C PHE A 362 11.14 -19.40 28.11
N ILE A 363 9.91 -19.72 27.75
CA ILE A 363 9.49 -20.05 26.39
C ILE A 363 8.36 -19.09 26.02
N LEU A 364 8.63 -18.17 25.11
CA LEU A 364 7.59 -17.31 24.55
C LEU A 364 6.72 -18.13 23.60
N LYS A 365 5.45 -18.27 23.95
CA LYS A 365 4.44 -18.97 23.15
C LYS A 365 3.63 -18.02 22.28
N ASN A 366 3.31 -16.84 22.79
CA ASN A 366 2.54 -15.84 22.05
C ASN A 366 2.90 -14.43 22.53
N ALA A 367 3.01 -13.50 21.58
CA ALA A 367 3.11 -12.07 21.83
C ALA A 367 2.30 -11.31 20.76
N THR A 368 1.31 -10.53 21.20
CA THR A 368 0.43 -9.78 20.30
C THR A 368 0.17 -8.39 20.87
N LEU A 369 0.24 -7.39 20.00
CA LEU A 369 -0.12 -6.01 20.29
C LEU A 369 -1.60 -5.78 19.98
N LYS A 370 -2.23 -4.86 20.70
CA LYS A 370 -3.58 -4.40 20.40
C LYS A 370 -3.54 -2.97 19.93
N HIS A 371 -4.10 -2.73 18.75
CA HIS A 371 -4.23 -1.38 18.22
C HIS A 371 -5.11 -0.52 19.13
N ARG A 372 -4.74 0.75 19.24
CA ARG A 372 -5.54 1.73 20.02
C ARG A 372 -6.80 2.15 19.27
N ILE A 373 -6.73 2.18 17.95
CA ILE A 373 -7.86 2.45 17.06
C ILE A 373 -8.05 1.18 16.24
N ASP A 374 -9.24 0.57 16.32
CA ASP A 374 -9.62 -0.49 15.42
C ASP A 374 -9.83 0.12 14.04
N PHE A 375 -8.77 0.16 13.24
CA PHE A 375 -8.89 0.54 11.84
C PHE A 375 -9.56 -0.62 11.10
N ILE A 376 -10.81 -0.41 10.67
CA ILE A 376 -11.45 -1.27 9.68
C ILE A 376 -10.91 -0.82 8.31
N GLN A 377 -9.66 -1.17 8.02
CA GLN A 377 -9.06 -1.04 6.71
C GLN A 377 -8.89 -2.46 6.15
N PRO A 378 -9.45 -2.77 4.97
CA PRO A 378 -9.22 -4.05 4.33
C PRO A 378 -7.73 -4.16 3.99
N SER A 379 -7.11 -5.27 4.39
CA SER A 379 -5.73 -5.58 4.02
C SER A 379 -5.75 -6.25 2.65
N CYS A 380 -5.58 -5.46 1.60
CA CYS A 380 -5.59 -5.95 0.24
C CYS A 380 -4.20 -6.39 -0.20
N ASN A 381 -4.11 -7.51 -0.93
CA ASN A 381 -2.91 -7.83 -1.69
C ASN A 381 -2.71 -6.75 -2.78
N PHE A 382 -1.48 -6.43 -3.11
CA PHE A 382 -1.16 -5.45 -4.14
C PHE A 382 -1.74 -5.82 -5.52
N SER A 383 -1.95 -7.12 -5.78
CA SER A 383 -2.69 -7.64 -6.95
C SER A 383 -4.13 -7.15 -7.06
N SER A 384 -4.75 -6.71 -5.95
CA SER A 384 -6.12 -6.17 -5.94
C SER A 384 -6.26 -4.84 -6.70
N THR A 385 -5.15 -4.25 -7.15
CA THR A 385 -5.14 -3.06 -8.00
C THR A 385 -5.38 -3.37 -9.49
N ASP A 386 -5.50 -4.66 -9.85
CA ASP A 386 -5.77 -5.13 -11.19
C ASP A 386 -7.27 -5.29 -11.46
N CYS A 387 -7.74 -4.76 -12.58
CA CYS A 387 -9.12 -4.88 -13.02
C CYS A 387 -9.54 -6.27 -13.47
N SER A 388 -8.62 -7.24 -13.56
CA SER A 388 -8.92 -8.65 -13.80
C SER A 388 -9.80 -8.84 -15.05
N PHE A 389 -9.50 -8.08 -16.11
CA PHE A 389 -10.20 -8.07 -17.40
C PHE A 389 -11.67 -7.62 -17.36
N THR A 390 -12.12 -7.01 -16.27
CA THR A 390 -13.44 -6.34 -16.21
C THR A 390 -13.44 -5.05 -17.05
N GLU A 391 -14.60 -4.65 -17.55
CA GLU A 391 -14.83 -3.41 -18.29
C GLU A 391 -15.30 -2.27 -17.38
N CYS A 392 -15.84 -2.61 -16.21
CA CYS A 392 -16.45 -1.69 -15.25
C CYS A 392 -16.30 -2.21 -13.81
N THR A 393 -16.29 -1.28 -12.85
CA THR A 393 -16.19 -1.61 -11.42
C THR A 393 -17.43 -2.38 -10.95
N THR A 394 -17.22 -3.58 -10.42
CA THR A 394 -18.27 -4.45 -9.85
C THR A 394 -18.11 -4.58 -8.35
N ASN A 395 -19.21 -4.46 -7.61
CA ASN A 395 -19.25 -4.68 -6.16
C ASN A 395 -19.42 -6.16 -5.79
N ASN A 396 -19.26 -7.07 -6.75
CA ASN A 396 -19.47 -8.49 -6.52
C ASN A 396 -18.24 -9.14 -5.86
N SER A 397 -18.45 -9.71 -4.67
CA SER A 397 -17.41 -10.31 -3.82
C SER A 397 -16.80 -11.60 -4.36
N SER A 398 -17.32 -12.17 -5.47
CA SER A 398 -16.74 -13.38 -6.06
C SER A 398 -15.49 -13.13 -6.90
N LEU A 399 -15.28 -11.89 -7.37
CA LEU A 399 -14.13 -11.52 -8.21
C LEU A 399 -13.04 -10.79 -7.43
N PHE A 400 -13.43 -10.03 -6.41
CA PHE A 400 -12.52 -9.24 -5.60
C PHE A 400 -12.76 -9.55 -4.13
N GLU A 401 -11.69 -9.52 -3.34
CA GLU A 401 -11.79 -9.60 -1.88
C GLU A 401 -12.63 -8.43 -1.35
N GLU A 402 -13.38 -8.70 -0.28
CA GLU A 402 -14.26 -7.70 0.32
C GLU A 402 -13.47 -6.46 0.76
N GLY A 403 -13.86 -5.29 0.26
CA GLY A 403 -13.17 -4.02 0.52
C GLY A 403 -11.94 -3.77 -0.38
N CYS A 404 -11.57 -4.70 -1.26
CA CYS A 404 -10.40 -4.63 -2.14
C CYS A 404 -10.80 -4.57 -3.62
N VAL A 405 -11.79 -3.74 -3.94
CA VAL A 405 -12.31 -3.58 -5.31
C VAL A 405 -11.55 -2.45 -6.02
N PRO A 406 -10.82 -2.72 -7.12
CA PRO A 406 -10.16 -1.68 -7.90
C PRO A 406 -11.17 -0.87 -8.71
N GLU A 407 -10.79 0.34 -9.06
CA GLU A 407 -11.57 1.13 -10.00
C GLU A 407 -11.28 0.71 -11.44
N CYS A 408 -12.30 0.13 -12.08
CA CYS A 408 -12.23 -0.34 -13.47
C CYS A 408 -13.10 0.47 -14.42
N GLY A 409 -13.59 1.62 -13.95
CA GLY A 409 -14.42 2.55 -14.71
C GLY A 409 -15.90 2.24 -14.67
N SER A 410 -16.65 2.94 -15.50
CA SER A 410 -18.11 2.84 -15.59
C SER A 410 -18.57 2.61 -17.03
N CYS A 411 -19.75 2.01 -17.17
CA CYS A 411 -20.33 1.78 -18.48
C CYS A 411 -20.85 3.08 -19.09
N ARG A 412 -20.78 3.17 -20.42
CA ARG A 412 -21.38 4.27 -21.18
C ARG A 412 -22.90 4.33 -20.97
N SER A 413 -23.48 5.50 -21.18
CA SER A 413 -24.94 5.70 -21.11
C SER A 413 -25.72 4.66 -21.91
N GLY A 414 -26.77 4.09 -21.31
CA GLY A 414 -27.57 3.00 -21.88
C GLY A 414 -27.00 1.59 -21.65
N TYR A 415 -25.89 1.49 -20.93
CA TYR A 415 -25.29 0.22 -20.49
C TYR A 415 -25.14 0.20 -18.98
N LYS A 416 -25.29 -0.97 -18.37
CA LYS A 416 -25.11 -1.23 -16.95
C LYS A 416 -24.00 -2.25 -16.73
N CYS A 417 -23.24 -2.07 -15.66
CA CYS A 417 -22.23 -3.04 -15.25
C CYS A 417 -22.91 -4.30 -14.72
N SER A 418 -22.60 -5.44 -15.33
CA SER A 418 -23.03 -6.76 -14.86
C SER A 418 -22.25 -7.19 -13.61
N SER A 419 -22.74 -8.23 -12.93
CA SER A 419 -22.08 -8.81 -11.75
C SER A 419 -20.70 -9.41 -12.06
N VAL A 420 -20.43 -9.73 -13.32
CA VAL A 420 -19.13 -10.21 -13.83
C VAL A 420 -18.24 -9.09 -14.38
N GLY A 421 -18.63 -7.82 -14.21
CA GLY A 421 -17.83 -6.67 -14.61
C GLY A 421 -17.84 -6.38 -16.11
N LYS A 422 -18.88 -6.77 -16.86
CA LYS A 422 -19.08 -6.42 -18.28
C LYS A 422 -20.15 -5.37 -18.46
N CYS A 423 -20.00 -4.50 -19.46
CA CYS A 423 -21.00 -3.50 -19.80
C CYS A 423 -22.07 -4.09 -20.73
N GLU A 424 -23.28 -4.27 -20.20
CA GLU A 424 -24.42 -4.84 -20.92
C GLU A 424 -25.49 -3.79 -21.16
N LEU A 425 -26.22 -3.90 -22.28
CA LEU A 425 -27.32 -2.99 -22.58
C LEU A 425 -28.36 -3.00 -21.44
N GLU A 426 -28.71 -1.82 -20.94
CA GLU A 426 -29.73 -1.70 -19.90
C GLU A 426 -31.07 -2.14 -20.48
N GLN A 427 -31.59 -3.28 -20.00
CA GLN A 427 -32.91 -3.75 -20.41
C GLN A 427 -33.95 -2.74 -19.94
N ASN A 428 -34.52 -2.04 -20.91
CA ASN A 428 -35.53 -1.02 -20.68
C ASN A 428 -36.80 -1.69 -20.13
N GLN A 429 -36.96 -1.77 -18.81
CA GLN A 429 -38.19 -2.24 -18.17
C GLN A 429 -39.30 -1.17 -18.24
N ASN A 430 -39.48 -0.58 -19.41
CA ASN A 430 -40.52 0.40 -19.66
C ASN A 430 -41.86 -0.34 -19.76
N THR A 431 -42.46 -0.64 -18.61
CA THR A 431 -43.81 -1.23 -18.48
C THR A 431 -44.93 -0.21 -18.71
N ARG A 432 -44.60 1.00 -19.20
CA ARG A 432 -45.56 2.00 -19.67
C ARG A 432 -46.27 1.50 -20.93
N ASN A 433 -47.26 0.64 -20.73
CA ASN A 433 -48.17 0.21 -21.77
C ASN A 433 -49.14 1.37 -22.07
N CYS A 434 -48.70 2.34 -22.88
CA CYS A 434 -49.55 3.44 -23.37
C CYS A 434 -50.86 2.94 -24.01
N SER A 435 -50.94 1.67 -24.41
CA SER A 435 -52.16 1.07 -24.94
C SER A 435 -53.27 0.91 -23.89
N PHE A 436 -52.95 0.75 -22.60
CA PHE A 436 -53.98 0.59 -21.55
C PHE A 436 -54.66 1.91 -21.23
N LEU A 437 -53.89 2.98 -21.02
CA LEU A 437 -54.42 4.33 -20.80
C LEU A 437 -55.19 4.85 -22.02
N ALA A 438 -54.69 4.59 -23.24
CA ALA A 438 -55.42 4.93 -24.47
C ALA A 438 -56.75 4.18 -24.60
N ARG A 439 -56.80 2.88 -24.24
CA ARG A 439 -58.04 2.09 -24.25
C ARG A 439 -59.05 2.57 -23.21
N VAL A 440 -58.60 2.92 -22.01
CA VAL A 440 -59.49 3.45 -20.95
C VAL A 440 -60.07 4.82 -21.35
N VAL A 441 -59.25 5.72 -21.92
CA VAL A 441 -59.73 7.02 -22.40
C VAL A 441 -60.73 6.87 -23.55
N LEU A 442 -60.47 5.95 -24.49
CA LEU A 442 -61.41 5.67 -25.59
C LEU A 442 -62.73 5.10 -25.08
N LEU A 443 -62.69 4.23 -24.07
CA LEU A 443 -63.88 3.63 -23.46
C LEU A 443 -64.70 4.67 -22.68
N CYS A 444 -64.04 5.59 -21.97
CA CYS A 444 -64.70 6.73 -21.33
C CYS A 444 -65.35 7.67 -22.36
N LEU A 445 -64.69 7.95 -23.50
CA LEU A 445 -65.27 8.76 -24.56
C LEU A 445 -66.49 8.10 -25.21
N VAL A 446 -66.45 6.78 -25.41
CA VAL A 446 -67.60 6.00 -25.90
C VAL A 446 -68.76 6.03 -24.90
N ILE A 447 -68.49 5.90 -23.60
CA ILE A 447 -69.54 6.00 -22.57
C ILE A 447 -70.17 7.40 -22.54
N VAL A 448 -69.36 8.47 -22.63
CA VAL A 448 -69.87 9.84 -22.66
C VAL A 448 -70.73 10.10 -23.91
N THR A 449 -70.40 9.51 -25.05
CA THR A 449 -71.18 9.65 -26.30
C THR A 449 -72.44 8.79 -26.35
N ILE A 450 -72.59 7.79 -25.46
CA ILE A 450 -73.82 6.99 -25.32
C ILE A 450 -74.76 7.60 -24.27
N ILE A 451 -74.23 8.40 -23.34
CA ILE A 451 -75.00 9.03 -22.25
C ILE A 451 -75.52 10.45 -22.63
N VAL A 452 -74.97 11.06 -23.68
CA VAL A 452 -75.51 12.27 -24.34
C VAL A 452 -76.38 11.86 -25.50
#